data_AF-A0A6A3B3K3-F1
#
_entry.id   AF-A0A6A3B3K3-F1
#
_cell.length_a   1.000
_cell.length_b   1.000
_cell.length_c   1.000
_cell.angle_alpha   90.00
_cell.angle_beta   90.00
_cell.angle_gamma   90.00
#
_symmetry.space_group_name_H-M   'P 1'
#
loop_
_entity.id
_entity.type
_entity.pdbx_description
1 polymer ?
#
loop_
_entity_poly.entity_id
_entity_poly.type
_entity_poly.pdbx_seq_one_letter_code
_entity_poly.pdbx_strand_id
1 'polypeptide(L)'
;MESVTGFRVQAWGLGAVDSGILSQDLQHPWCFCVQLQMEQFRQIGEVLGSLRTLMVLQDDMQINQRDCCLLFDIFNLAFNTIAEEIKLNLKLDEKNTKWNALEYPMKELQRIFKDGELYVKQCMDKKDWWVKAINLHQNNDCVENHIHNLLCHFPVIIEAIETAGERAGIDQGEMQRRQIALARKYNEEWIDPKLFQFQFRKQYVIPREICAQFESAWREYRWNLVELPKEKSSSESATKSQQCVADLLIKKITGSECYDGKLFPSSILYGGDYQVRRRVGGRYKEIQWVGENFLLRNFIGDDDETPGSEISTLLSHSHPNILQYICGFYDEEKREVLFVQELMNKDLSYYMSGSRRRTTFCLPVVVDLMFQIARGMEYLHSQKLFHGDLNPSNIFFKARNSTEGYFQLKISAYGSSTVKYTGSFPSSPAKLNVTNPFIWYALEVLQEQWSPGNYTSFKHTEKADVYSFGMLCFELLTGKVPFEDGSSRGEGEAKYKNRGEGFVSQHYT
;
A
#
# COMPACT_ATOMS: atom_id res chain seq x y z
N MET A 1 51.12 -5.58 49.11
CA MET A 1 50.26 -4.44 48.70
C MET A 1 49.32 -5.01 47.65
N GLU A 2 48.17 -5.58 48.01
CA GLU A 2 46.99 -4.89 48.58
C GLU A 2 46.43 -3.86 47.58
N SER A 3 45.14 -3.82 47.20
CA SER A 3 43.95 -4.61 47.58
C SER A 3 42.83 -4.38 46.52
N VAL A 4 41.55 -4.77 46.60
CA VAL A 4 40.68 -5.36 47.65
C VAL A 4 39.43 -6.04 47.02
N THR A 5 38.86 -7.08 47.67
CA THR A 5 37.46 -7.64 47.55
C THR A 5 36.81 -7.98 46.18
N GLY A 6 35.91 -8.96 46.04
CA GLY A 6 35.44 -10.00 46.97
C GLY A 6 33.94 -10.35 46.80
N PHE A 7 33.58 -11.63 46.99
CA PHE A 7 32.23 -12.18 47.25
C PHE A 7 31.16 -12.07 46.12
N ARG A 8 30.23 -13.03 45.91
CA ARG A 8 30.00 -14.41 46.41
C ARG A 8 29.02 -15.10 45.44
N VAL A 9 29.22 -16.36 45.09
CA VAL A 9 28.17 -17.22 44.50
C VAL A 9 27.89 -18.36 45.46
N GLN A 10 26.62 -18.57 45.81
CA GLN A 10 26.20 -19.68 46.68
C GLN A 10 26.12 -20.98 45.87
N ALA A 11 26.63 -22.07 46.43
CA ALA A 11 26.52 -23.41 45.87
C ALA A 11 25.74 -24.33 46.81
N TRP A 12 24.59 -24.83 46.35
CA TRP A 12 23.82 -25.96 46.85
C TRP A 12 23.11 -26.55 45.62
N GLY A 13 23.12 -27.85 45.33
CA GLY A 13 23.85 -28.97 45.92
C GLY A 13 23.95 -30.13 44.93
N LEU A 14 24.82 -31.11 45.18
CA LEU A 14 25.03 -32.26 44.30
C LEU A 14 23.96 -33.35 44.51
N GLY A 15 23.43 -33.87 43.40
CA GLY A 15 22.61 -35.08 43.33
C GLY A 15 23.05 -35.94 42.14
N ALA A 16 23.81 -36.99 42.43
CA ALA A 16 24.08 -38.12 41.52
C ALA A 16 22.79 -38.96 41.34
N VAL A 17 22.57 -39.77 40.29
CA VAL A 17 23.30 -40.22 39.08
C VAL A 17 22.21 -40.71 38.11
N ASP A 18 22.36 -40.55 36.79
CA ASP A 18 22.13 -41.68 35.86
C ASP A 18 22.60 -41.43 34.43
N SER A 19 22.95 -42.52 33.74
CA SER A 19 23.64 -42.53 32.45
C SER A 19 22.71 -42.37 31.23
N GLY A 20 23.04 -41.46 30.32
CA GLY A 20 22.29 -41.27 29.06
C GLY A 20 23.02 -40.43 28.01
N ILE A 21 23.91 -41.09 27.27
CA ILE A 21 24.47 -40.73 25.94
C ILE A 21 24.28 -39.26 25.50
N LEU A 22 25.34 -38.46 25.65
CA LEU A 22 25.46 -37.12 25.04
C LEU A 22 26.52 -37.18 23.93
N SER A 23 26.12 -37.61 22.73
CA SER A 23 26.91 -37.36 21.51
C SER A 23 26.64 -35.92 21.04
N GLN A 24 27.68 -35.11 21.01
CA GLN A 24 27.63 -33.76 20.44
C GLN A 24 27.50 -33.84 18.92
N ASP A 25 26.29 -33.70 18.40
CA ASP A 25 26.09 -33.32 16.99
C ASP A 25 25.73 -31.84 16.89
N LEU A 26 26.74 -31.04 16.54
CA LEU A 26 26.58 -29.66 16.08
C LEU A 26 25.86 -29.67 14.73
N GLN A 27 24.53 -29.74 14.75
CA GLN A 27 23.72 -29.60 13.54
C GLN A 27 23.91 -28.19 12.96
N HIS A 28 24.63 -28.13 11.83
CA HIS A 28 24.80 -26.91 11.05
C HIS A 28 23.44 -26.37 10.55
N PRO A 29 23.23 -25.03 10.50
CA PRO A 29 21.99 -24.43 10.02
C PRO A 29 21.56 -24.84 8.60
N TRP A 30 22.51 -25.30 7.79
CA TRP A 30 22.33 -25.65 6.39
C TRP A 30 21.44 -26.88 6.14
N CYS A 31 21.33 -27.81 7.09
CA CYS A 31 20.48 -29.01 6.90
C CYS A 31 18.97 -28.70 6.95
N PHE A 32 18.55 -27.60 7.61
CA PHE A 32 17.13 -27.24 7.71
C PHE A 32 16.59 -26.46 6.49
N CYS A 33 17.43 -25.73 5.76
CA CYS A 33 16.99 -25.02 4.54
C CYS A 33 16.52 -25.94 3.41
N VAL A 34 17.02 -27.18 3.40
CA VAL A 34 16.99 -28.08 2.22
C VAL A 34 15.61 -28.68 1.93
N GLN A 35 14.67 -28.69 2.89
CA GLN A 35 13.30 -29.20 2.68
C GLN A 35 12.28 -28.13 2.25
N LEU A 36 12.65 -26.84 2.24
CA LEU A 36 11.67 -25.74 2.23
C LEU A 36 11.08 -25.38 0.86
N GLN A 37 11.76 -25.66 -0.26
CA GLN A 37 11.39 -25.07 -1.56
C GLN A 37 10.15 -25.71 -2.19
N MET A 38 10.07 -27.05 -2.22
CA MET A 38 8.83 -27.77 -2.56
C MET A 38 7.72 -27.52 -1.54
N GLU A 39 8.07 -27.27 -0.28
CA GLU A 39 7.13 -26.95 0.79
C GLU A 39 6.46 -25.57 0.56
N GLN A 40 7.18 -24.56 0.06
CA GLN A 40 6.56 -23.30 -0.36
C GLN A 40 5.54 -23.52 -1.48
N PHE A 41 5.90 -24.25 -2.54
CA PHE A 41 4.96 -24.51 -3.65
C PHE A 41 3.75 -25.34 -3.21
N ARG A 42 3.94 -26.30 -2.30
CA ARG A 42 2.86 -27.06 -1.64
C ARG A 42 1.90 -26.13 -0.90
N GLN A 43 2.42 -25.20 -0.10
CA GLN A 43 1.61 -24.25 0.66
C GLN A 43 0.86 -23.24 -0.24
N ILE A 44 1.38 -22.91 -1.43
CA ILE A 44 0.63 -22.11 -2.43
C ILE A 44 -0.57 -22.90 -2.94
N GLY A 45 -0.38 -24.21 -3.20
CA GLY A 45 -1.48 -25.13 -3.52
C GLY A 45 -2.53 -25.26 -2.40
N GLU A 46 -2.12 -25.25 -1.14
CA GLU A 46 -3.05 -25.23 0.01
C GLU A 46 -3.90 -23.95 0.04
N VAL A 47 -3.29 -22.78 -0.17
CA VAL A 47 -4.01 -21.50 -0.21
C VAL A 47 -4.97 -21.43 -1.41
N LEU A 48 -4.56 -21.94 -2.58
CA LEU A 48 -5.44 -22.05 -3.75
C LEU A 48 -6.59 -23.05 -3.52
N GLY A 49 -6.34 -24.14 -2.78
CA GLY A 49 -7.35 -25.09 -2.34
C GLY A 49 -8.36 -24.45 -1.39
N SER A 50 -7.89 -23.65 -0.42
CA SER A 50 -8.72 -22.85 0.47
C SER A 50 -9.58 -21.85 -0.30
N LEU A 51 -8.97 -21.06 -1.19
CA LEU A 51 -9.70 -20.19 -2.12
C LEU A 51 -10.80 -20.93 -2.89
N ARG A 52 -10.51 -22.13 -3.40
CA ARG A 52 -11.52 -22.95 -4.09
C ARG A 52 -12.69 -23.33 -3.19
N THR A 53 -12.48 -23.65 -1.91
CA THR A 53 -13.60 -23.96 -1.00
C THR A 53 -14.42 -22.73 -0.65
N LEU A 54 -13.80 -21.56 -0.53
CA LEU A 54 -14.50 -20.28 -0.36
C LEU A 54 -15.41 -19.98 -1.57
N MET A 55 -14.89 -20.15 -2.80
CA MET A 55 -15.62 -19.87 -4.04
C MET A 55 -16.74 -20.87 -4.38
N VAL A 56 -16.89 -21.97 -3.63
CA VAL A 56 -18.11 -22.80 -3.72
C VAL A 56 -19.35 -22.02 -3.28
N LEU A 57 -19.21 -21.07 -2.35
CA LEU A 57 -20.29 -20.22 -1.84
C LEU A 57 -20.29 -18.82 -2.49
N GLN A 58 -19.78 -18.71 -3.72
CA GLN A 58 -19.71 -17.44 -4.46
C GLN A 58 -21.08 -16.75 -4.62
N ASP A 59 -22.18 -17.50 -4.64
CA ASP A 59 -23.52 -16.94 -4.84
C ASP A 59 -24.06 -16.21 -3.58
N ASP A 60 -23.46 -16.44 -2.40
CA ASP A 60 -23.74 -15.67 -1.19
C ASP A 60 -23.04 -14.28 -1.20
N MET A 61 -22.19 -14.00 -2.19
CA MET A 61 -21.38 -12.78 -2.27
C MET A 61 -22.15 -11.58 -2.81
N GLN A 62 -22.70 -10.77 -1.90
CA GLN A 62 -23.48 -9.59 -2.27
C GLN A 62 -22.68 -8.44 -2.93
N ILE A 63 -21.34 -8.47 -2.91
CA ILE A 63 -20.43 -7.47 -3.48
C ILE A 63 -19.15 -8.18 -3.98
N ASN A 64 -18.58 -7.71 -5.10
CA ASN A 64 -17.32 -8.18 -5.73
C ASN A 64 -17.28 -9.66 -6.14
N GLN A 65 -18.42 -10.33 -6.36
CA GLN A 65 -18.47 -11.74 -6.78
C GLN A 65 -17.60 -11.98 -8.03
N ARG A 66 -17.84 -11.21 -9.11
CA ARG A 66 -17.10 -11.34 -10.39
C ARG A 66 -15.60 -11.09 -10.25
N ASP A 67 -15.22 -10.09 -9.46
CA ASP A 67 -13.82 -9.78 -9.22
C ASP A 67 -13.15 -10.93 -8.46
N CYS A 68 -13.82 -11.52 -7.48
CA CYS A 68 -13.31 -12.70 -6.76
C CYS A 68 -13.19 -13.93 -7.68
N CYS A 69 -14.14 -14.15 -8.59
CA CYS A 69 -14.02 -15.17 -9.64
C CYS A 69 -12.79 -14.91 -10.54
N LEU A 70 -12.60 -13.67 -11.02
CA LEU A 70 -11.46 -13.27 -11.85
C LEU A 70 -10.12 -13.49 -11.12
N LEU A 71 -10.03 -13.08 -9.85
CA LEU A 71 -8.85 -13.30 -9.02
C LEU A 71 -8.54 -14.81 -8.88
N PHE A 72 -9.57 -15.61 -8.62
CA PHE A 72 -9.45 -17.06 -8.52
C PHE A 72 -9.00 -17.68 -9.84
N ASP A 73 -9.61 -17.34 -10.97
CA ASP A 73 -9.24 -17.86 -12.30
C ASP A 73 -7.77 -17.55 -12.65
N ILE A 74 -7.33 -16.31 -12.38
CA ILE A 74 -5.94 -15.89 -12.59
C ILE A 74 -4.97 -16.62 -11.65
N PHE A 75 -5.34 -16.82 -10.38
CA PHE A 75 -4.51 -17.57 -9.43
C PHE A 75 -4.40 -19.06 -9.81
N ASN A 76 -5.48 -19.69 -10.27
CA ASN A 76 -5.43 -21.06 -10.81
C ASN A 76 -4.53 -21.12 -12.05
N LEU A 77 -4.67 -20.18 -12.99
CA LEU A 77 -3.86 -20.12 -14.19
C LEU A 77 -2.37 -19.94 -13.85
N ALA A 78 -2.03 -18.98 -12.99
CA ALA A 78 -0.68 -18.74 -12.53
C ALA A 78 -0.05 -19.98 -11.89
N PHE A 79 -0.79 -20.66 -11.00
CA PHE A 79 -0.35 -21.91 -10.37
C PHE A 79 -0.11 -23.03 -11.40
N ASN A 80 -1.04 -23.22 -12.33
CA ASN A 80 -0.91 -24.25 -13.38
C ASN A 80 0.26 -23.98 -14.33
N THR A 81 0.46 -22.74 -14.75
CA THR A 81 1.61 -22.36 -15.60
C THR A 81 2.92 -22.60 -14.87
N ILE A 82 3.04 -22.22 -13.59
CA ILE A 82 4.24 -22.49 -12.78
C ILE A 82 4.46 -24.00 -12.61
N ALA A 83 3.40 -24.79 -12.39
CA ALA A 83 3.52 -26.24 -12.28
C ALA A 83 4.08 -26.90 -13.56
N GLU A 84 3.62 -26.47 -14.74
CA GLU A 84 4.16 -26.96 -16.01
C GLU A 84 5.58 -26.45 -16.28
N GLU A 85 5.92 -25.19 -15.96
CA GLU A 85 7.29 -24.68 -16.11
C GLU A 85 8.28 -25.38 -15.17
N ILE A 86 7.90 -25.67 -13.92
CA ILE A 86 8.67 -26.52 -13.00
C ILE A 86 8.90 -27.91 -13.61
N LYS A 87 7.86 -28.52 -14.16
CA LYS A 87 7.88 -29.88 -14.74
C LYS A 87 8.68 -29.98 -16.04
N LEU A 88 8.72 -28.91 -16.83
CA LEU A 88 9.50 -28.83 -18.08
C LEU A 88 10.99 -28.56 -17.81
N ASN A 89 11.30 -27.65 -16.89
CA ASN A 89 12.66 -27.15 -16.70
C ASN A 89 13.42 -27.85 -15.55
N LEU A 90 12.77 -28.37 -14.52
CA LEU A 90 13.43 -28.85 -13.30
C LEU A 90 13.36 -30.37 -13.14
N LYS A 91 14.35 -30.93 -12.45
CA LYS A 91 14.44 -32.36 -12.11
C LYS A 91 14.18 -32.54 -10.61
N LEU A 92 13.19 -33.37 -10.26
CA LEU A 92 12.71 -33.57 -8.87
C LEU A 92 13.79 -34.11 -7.93
N ASP A 93 14.72 -34.91 -8.44
CA ASP A 93 15.82 -35.48 -7.65
C ASP A 93 16.83 -34.42 -7.17
N GLU A 94 16.86 -33.26 -7.81
CA GLU A 94 17.79 -32.15 -7.53
C GLU A 94 17.15 -31.04 -6.66
N LYS A 95 15.91 -31.26 -6.20
CA LYS A 95 15.11 -30.30 -5.40
C LYS A 95 15.79 -29.79 -4.13
N ASN A 96 16.76 -30.55 -3.61
CA ASN A 96 17.45 -30.29 -2.36
C ASN A 96 18.78 -29.53 -2.55
N THR A 97 19.25 -29.35 -3.79
CA THR A 97 20.62 -28.88 -4.07
C THR A 97 20.70 -27.76 -5.10
N LYS A 98 19.80 -27.74 -6.10
CA LYS A 98 19.85 -26.79 -7.22
C LYS A 98 18.71 -25.79 -7.27
N TRP A 99 17.67 -25.98 -6.45
CA TRP A 99 16.44 -25.18 -6.48
C TRP A 99 16.50 -23.92 -5.60
N ASN A 100 17.66 -23.59 -5.02
CA ASN A 100 17.86 -22.47 -4.10
C ASN A 100 17.46 -21.09 -4.66
N ALA A 101 17.47 -20.90 -5.98
CA ALA A 101 16.99 -19.67 -6.61
C ALA A 101 15.48 -19.43 -6.43
N LEU A 102 14.70 -20.50 -6.19
CA LEU A 102 13.24 -20.45 -6.10
C LEU A 102 12.71 -20.04 -4.72
N GLU A 103 13.54 -20.08 -3.66
CA GLU A 103 13.08 -19.91 -2.29
C GLU A 103 12.39 -18.56 -2.05
N TYR A 104 13.04 -17.47 -2.44
CA TYR A 104 12.49 -16.12 -2.27
C TYR A 104 11.31 -15.82 -3.22
N PRO A 105 11.39 -16.10 -4.54
CA PRO A 105 10.25 -15.89 -5.45
C PRO A 105 9.00 -16.69 -5.06
N MET A 106 9.15 -17.94 -4.60
CA MET A 106 8.01 -18.76 -4.15
C MET A 106 7.41 -18.24 -2.84
N LYS A 107 8.24 -17.76 -1.90
CA LYS A 107 7.76 -17.14 -0.67
C LYS A 107 6.96 -15.86 -0.93
N GLU A 108 7.41 -15.05 -1.89
CA GLU A 108 6.66 -13.86 -2.33
C GLU A 108 5.37 -14.21 -3.07
N LEU A 109 5.37 -15.25 -3.92
CA LEU A 109 4.13 -15.77 -4.52
C LEU A 109 3.13 -16.24 -3.45
N GLN A 110 3.62 -16.93 -2.42
CA GLN A 110 2.80 -17.37 -1.30
C GLN A 110 2.19 -16.20 -0.53
N ARG A 111 2.94 -15.10 -0.31
CA ARG A 111 2.40 -13.85 0.26
C ARG A 111 1.25 -13.32 -0.60
N ILE A 112 1.43 -13.23 -1.91
CA ILE A 112 0.41 -12.70 -2.83
C ILE A 112 -0.86 -13.56 -2.84
N PHE A 113 -0.71 -14.89 -2.82
CA PHE A 113 -1.84 -15.82 -2.75
C PHE A 113 -2.60 -15.68 -1.41
N LYS A 114 -1.89 -15.52 -0.28
CA LYS A 114 -2.50 -15.27 1.04
C LYS A 114 -3.20 -13.91 1.11
N ASP A 115 -2.61 -12.86 0.54
CA ASP A 115 -3.24 -11.53 0.44
C ASP A 115 -4.58 -11.64 -0.33
N GLY A 116 -4.60 -12.36 -1.46
CA GLY A 116 -5.83 -12.61 -2.23
C GLY A 116 -6.87 -13.49 -1.51
N GLU A 117 -6.44 -14.52 -0.77
CA GLU A 117 -7.33 -15.33 0.08
C GLU A 117 -8.00 -14.48 1.16
N LEU A 118 -7.26 -13.59 1.81
CA LEU A 118 -7.78 -12.69 2.84
C LEU A 118 -8.75 -11.66 2.26
N TYR A 119 -8.50 -11.15 1.05
CA TYR A 119 -9.42 -10.30 0.33
C TYR A 119 -10.76 -11.01 0.06
N VAL A 120 -10.72 -12.22 -0.51
CA VAL A 120 -11.92 -13.02 -0.76
C VAL A 120 -12.70 -13.28 0.54
N LYS A 121 -12.02 -13.63 1.64
CA LYS A 121 -12.65 -13.77 2.97
C LYS A 121 -13.33 -12.49 3.46
N GLN A 122 -12.76 -11.31 3.20
CA GLN A 122 -13.37 -10.02 3.55
C GLN A 122 -14.62 -9.72 2.71
N CYS A 123 -14.60 -10.03 1.41
CA CYS A 123 -15.78 -9.88 0.56
C CYS A 123 -16.93 -10.82 1.01
N MET A 124 -16.62 -12.01 1.52
CA MET A 124 -17.60 -12.97 2.05
C MET A 124 -18.05 -12.75 3.50
N ASP A 125 -17.44 -11.85 4.27
CA ASP A 125 -17.78 -11.59 5.68
C ASP A 125 -19.28 -11.28 5.87
N LYS A 126 -19.91 -11.60 7.01
CA LYS A 126 -21.37 -11.39 7.20
C LYS A 126 -21.76 -9.97 7.65
N LYS A 127 -20.87 -8.99 7.45
CA LYS A 127 -21.13 -7.57 7.72
C LYS A 127 -22.27 -7.00 6.89
N ASP A 128 -22.91 -5.95 7.44
CA ASP A 128 -23.97 -5.19 6.79
C ASP A 128 -23.57 -4.75 5.37
N TRP A 129 -24.51 -4.84 4.44
CA TRP A 129 -24.25 -4.49 3.04
C TRP A 129 -23.85 -3.03 2.84
N TRP A 130 -24.38 -2.09 3.62
CA TRP A 130 -24.02 -0.67 3.54
C TRP A 130 -22.61 -0.41 4.08
N VAL A 131 -22.23 -1.08 5.18
CA VAL A 131 -20.85 -1.11 5.68
C VAL A 131 -19.91 -1.61 4.60
N LYS A 132 -20.26 -2.74 3.97
CA LYS A 132 -19.47 -3.31 2.88
C LYS A 132 -19.44 -2.40 1.67
N ALA A 133 -20.55 -1.80 1.27
CA ALA A 133 -20.61 -0.91 0.12
C ALA A 133 -19.66 0.26 0.34
N ILE A 134 -19.81 1.01 1.44
CA ILE A 134 -18.93 2.12 1.84
C ILE A 134 -17.46 1.70 1.81
N ASN A 135 -17.11 0.56 2.43
CA ASN A 135 -15.71 0.13 2.53
C ASN A 135 -15.15 -0.49 1.24
N LEU A 136 -15.94 -1.20 0.42
CA LEU A 136 -15.48 -1.93 -0.77
C LEU A 136 -15.52 -1.07 -2.04
N HIS A 137 -16.44 -0.10 -2.14
CA HIS A 137 -16.39 0.89 -3.23
C HIS A 137 -15.19 1.86 -3.08
N GLN A 138 -14.53 1.84 -1.91
CA GLN A 138 -13.43 2.74 -1.53
C GLN A 138 -12.10 2.02 -1.25
N ASN A 139 -12.10 0.71 -0.98
CA ASN A 139 -10.86 -0.05 -0.92
C ASN A 139 -10.45 -0.46 -2.34
N ASN A 140 -9.32 -0.03 -2.91
CA ASN A 140 -7.95 0.11 -2.36
C ASN A 140 -7.25 -1.21 -2.00
N ASP A 141 -8.00 -2.31 -1.96
CA ASP A 141 -7.53 -3.63 -2.38
C ASP A 141 -8.55 -4.13 -3.40
N CYS A 142 -8.60 -3.45 -4.55
CA CYS A 142 -9.30 -3.99 -5.70
C CYS A 142 -8.56 -5.24 -6.20
N VAL A 143 -9.26 -6.11 -6.91
CA VAL A 143 -8.66 -7.31 -7.53
C VAL A 143 -7.50 -6.95 -8.47
N GLU A 144 -7.55 -5.77 -9.08
CA GLU A 144 -6.42 -5.20 -9.84
C GLU A 144 -5.14 -5.06 -9.00
N ASN A 145 -5.20 -4.73 -7.70
CA ASN A 145 -4.03 -4.61 -6.83
C ASN A 145 -3.40 -5.98 -6.56
N HIS A 146 -4.22 -7.00 -6.30
CA HIS A 146 -3.75 -8.38 -6.12
C HIS A 146 -3.16 -8.95 -7.41
N ILE A 147 -3.78 -8.69 -8.56
CA ILE A 147 -3.28 -9.15 -9.85
C ILE A 147 -2.05 -8.34 -10.29
N HIS A 148 -1.97 -7.04 -10.01
CA HIS A 148 -0.76 -6.24 -10.24
C HIS A 148 0.42 -6.80 -9.43
N ASN A 149 0.22 -7.06 -8.13
CA ASN A 149 1.25 -7.68 -7.29
C ASN A 149 1.69 -9.04 -7.85
N LEU A 150 0.75 -9.87 -8.31
CA LEU A 150 1.06 -11.13 -9.00
C LEU A 150 1.89 -10.90 -10.27
N LEU A 151 1.42 -10.07 -11.20
CA LEU A 151 2.06 -9.81 -12.49
C LEU A 151 3.43 -9.14 -12.37
N CYS A 152 3.70 -8.39 -11.30
CA CYS A 152 5.04 -7.86 -11.02
C CYS A 152 6.03 -8.93 -10.52
N HIS A 153 5.57 -9.94 -9.78
CA HIS A 153 6.44 -11.00 -9.25
C HIS A 153 6.51 -12.23 -10.16
N PHE A 154 5.49 -12.47 -11.00
CA PHE A 154 5.42 -13.61 -11.90
C PHE A 154 6.64 -13.73 -12.84
N PRO A 155 7.16 -12.65 -13.45
CA PRO A 155 8.36 -12.73 -14.28
C PRO A 155 9.62 -13.17 -13.51
N VAL A 156 9.75 -12.76 -12.25
CA VAL A 156 10.87 -13.15 -11.37
C VAL A 156 10.81 -14.65 -11.06
N ILE A 157 9.61 -15.21 -10.94
CA ILE A 157 9.40 -16.65 -10.69
C ILE A 157 9.76 -17.47 -11.94
N ILE A 158 9.35 -17.02 -13.13
CA ILE A 158 9.72 -17.66 -14.39
C ILE A 158 11.23 -17.61 -14.62
N GLU A 159 11.86 -16.45 -14.43
CA GLU A 159 13.32 -16.33 -14.54
C GLU A 159 14.04 -17.24 -13.54
N ALA A 160 13.59 -17.30 -12.28
CA ALA A 160 14.19 -18.17 -11.27
C ALA A 160 14.03 -19.68 -11.59
N ILE A 161 12.93 -20.08 -12.24
CA ILE A 161 12.73 -21.45 -12.75
C ILE A 161 13.68 -21.74 -13.92
N GLU A 162 13.83 -20.79 -14.85
CA GLU A 162 14.71 -20.91 -16.01
C GLU A 162 16.19 -20.98 -15.57
N THR A 163 16.63 -20.09 -14.67
CA THR A 163 17.98 -20.06 -14.09
C THR A 163 18.30 -21.28 -13.21
N ALA A 164 17.31 -21.84 -12.49
CA ALA A 164 17.47 -23.13 -11.83
C ALA A 164 17.53 -24.28 -12.87
N GLY A 165 16.77 -24.17 -13.96
CA GLY A 165 16.74 -25.11 -15.08
C GLY A 165 18.03 -25.17 -15.90
N GLU A 166 18.78 -24.07 -16.03
CA GLU A 166 20.12 -24.08 -16.65
C GLU A 166 21.10 -24.97 -15.89
N ARG A 167 20.98 -25.00 -14.56
CA ARG A 167 21.87 -25.74 -13.65
C ARG A 167 21.39 -27.17 -13.45
N ALA A 168 20.14 -27.48 -13.81
CA ALA A 168 19.51 -28.78 -13.62
C ALA A 168 20.07 -29.85 -14.58
N GLY A 169 20.29 -31.05 -14.06
CA GLY A 169 20.89 -32.17 -14.77
C GLY A 169 22.41 -32.29 -14.65
N ILE A 170 22.93 -33.40 -15.16
CA ILE A 170 24.36 -33.76 -15.14
C ILE A 170 24.97 -33.65 -16.56
N ASP A 171 24.14 -33.72 -17.61
CA ASP A 171 24.59 -33.64 -19.01
C ASP A 171 24.94 -32.19 -19.40
N GLN A 172 26.22 -31.96 -19.71
CA GLN A 172 26.72 -30.67 -20.19
C GLN A 172 26.12 -30.27 -21.54
N GLY A 173 25.76 -31.24 -22.40
CA GLY A 173 25.10 -30.97 -23.67
C GLY A 173 23.68 -30.44 -23.50
N GLU A 174 22.91 -30.99 -22.56
CA GLU A 174 21.59 -30.48 -22.20
C GLU A 174 21.68 -29.07 -21.58
N MET A 175 22.59 -28.85 -20.63
CA MET A 175 22.80 -27.54 -19.99
C MET A 175 23.17 -26.45 -21.02
N GLN A 176 24.13 -26.74 -21.92
CA GLN A 176 24.55 -25.77 -22.93
C GLN A 176 23.43 -25.44 -23.95
N ARG A 177 22.58 -26.41 -24.31
CA ARG A 177 21.40 -26.17 -25.16
C ARG A 177 20.38 -25.26 -24.48
N ARG A 178 20.14 -25.44 -23.18
CA ARG A 178 19.23 -24.59 -22.37
C ARG A 178 19.74 -23.16 -22.29
N GLN A 179 21.03 -22.95 -22.00
CA GLN A 179 21.67 -21.63 -21.98
C GLN A 179 21.54 -20.90 -23.34
N ILE A 180 21.76 -21.59 -24.46
CA ILE A 180 21.59 -21.00 -25.80
C ILE A 180 20.13 -20.64 -26.08
N ALA A 181 19.16 -21.44 -25.60
CA ALA A 181 17.74 -21.14 -25.74
C ALA A 181 17.33 -19.89 -24.94
N LEU A 182 17.80 -19.75 -23.70
CA LEU A 182 17.53 -18.60 -22.85
C LEU A 182 18.21 -17.33 -23.36
N ALA A 183 19.47 -17.41 -23.81
CA ALA A 183 20.14 -16.28 -24.46
C ALA A 183 19.38 -15.76 -25.70
N ARG A 184 18.69 -16.63 -26.45
CA ARG A 184 17.81 -16.24 -27.56
C ARG A 184 16.46 -15.68 -27.11
N LYS A 185 15.94 -16.11 -25.96
CA LYS A 185 14.71 -15.57 -25.36
C LYS A 185 14.89 -14.11 -24.94
N TYR A 186 16.04 -13.77 -24.37
CA TYR A 186 16.35 -12.41 -23.88
C TYR A 186 17.10 -11.53 -24.90
N ASN A 187 16.99 -11.84 -26.20
CA ASN A 187 17.57 -11.03 -27.28
C ASN A 187 16.81 -9.70 -27.47
N GLU A 188 17.50 -8.66 -27.94
CA GLU A 188 16.94 -7.30 -28.16
C GLU A 188 15.79 -7.28 -29.19
N GLU A 189 15.71 -8.30 -30.06
CA GLU A 189 14.63 -8.52 -31.02
C GLU A 189 13.23 -8.60 -30.37
N TRP A 190 13.15 -8.95 -29.08
CA TRP A 190 11.88 -9.13 -28.35
C TRP A 190 11.40 -7.88 -27.59
N ILE A 191 12.03 -6.72 -27.77
CA ILE A 191 11.66 -5.47 -27.08
C ILE A 191 10.29 -4.92 -27.55
N ASP A 192 9.80 -5.28 -28.74
CA ASP A 192 8.48 -4.85 -29.22
C ASP A 192 7.33 -5.50 -28.41
N PRO A 193 6.38 -4.71 -27.86
CA PRO A 193 5.29 -5.25 -27.04
C PRO A 193 4.38 -6.26 -27.75
N LYS A 194 4.18 -6.15 -29.07
CA LYS A 194 3.32 -7.06 -29.84
C LYS A 194 4.04 -8.37 -30.12
N LEU A 195 5.34 -8.34 -30.42
CA LEU A 195 6.17 -9.54 -30.56
C LEU A 195 6.28 -10.28 -29.22
N PHE A 196 6.56 -9.57 -28.12
CA PHE A 196 6.58 -10.16 -26.78
C PHE A 196 5.23 -10.80 -26.43
N GLN A 197 4.12 -10.08 -26.64
CA GLN A 197 2.79 -10.61 -26.39
C GLN A 197 2.49 -11.80 -27.32
N PHE A 198 2.86 -11.78 -28.59
CA PHE A 198 2.63 -12.92 -29.49
C PHE A 198 3.34 -14.20 -29.00
N GLN A 199 4.62 -14.07 -28.64
CA GLN A 199 5.49 -15.20 -28.32
C GLN A 199 5.29 -15.74 -26.89
N PHE A 200 5.21 -14.85 -25.89
CA PHE A 200 5.36 -15.23 -24.47
C PHE A 200 4.07 -15.11 -23.63
N ARG A 201 2.96 -14.62 -24.18
CA ARG A 201 1.69 -14.41 -23.45
C ARG A 201 1.17 -15.58 -22.62
N LYS A 202 1.39 -16.83 -23.05
CA LYS A 202 0.98 -18.03 -22.31
C LYS A 202 1.85 -18.26 -21.08
N GLN A 203 3.14 -17.96 -21.19
CA GLN A 203 4.11 -18.10 -20.09
C GLN A 203 3.84 -17.05 -19.01
N TYR A 204 3.61 -15.79 -19.35
CA TYR A 204 3.46 -14.70 -18.38
C TYR A 204 2.01 -14.36 -17.95
N VAL A 205 1.08 -15.33 -18.01
CA VAL A 205 -0.32 -15.15 -17.53
C VAL A 205 -1.08 -14.01 -18.23
N ILE A 206 -0.89 -13.84 -19.55
CA ILE A 206 -1.63 -12.86 -20.38
C ILE A 206 -2.50 -13.53 -21.49
N PRO A 207 -3.43 -14.47 -21.18
CA PRO A 207 -4.46 -14.85 -22.12
C PRO A 207 -5.38 -13.68 -22.51
N ARG A 208 -5.97 -13.74 -23.71
CA ARG A 208 -6.92 -12.72 -24.22
C ARG A 208 -8.25 -12.83 -23.48
N GLU A 209 -8.53 -14.05 -23.07
CA GLU A 209 -9.62 -14.50 -22.24
C GLU A 209 -9.59 -13.76 -20.90
N ILE A 210 -8.43 -13.74 -20.22
CA ILE A 210 -8.22 -12.97 -18.97
C ILE A 210 -8.38 -11.46 -19.21
N CYS A 211 -7.75 -10.90 -20.27
CA CYS A 211 -7.90 -9.48 -20.61
C CYS A 211 -9.36 -9.08 -20.86
N ALA A 212 -10.14 -9.93 -21.54
CA ALA A 212 -11.55 -9.69 -21.78
C ALA A 212 -12.39 -9.83 -20.49
N GLN A 213 -12.07 -10.81 -19.64
CA GLN A 213 -12.72 -10.99 -18.33
C GLN A 213 -12.49 -9.78 -17.41
N PHE A 214 -11.29 -9.18 -17.43
CA PHE A 214 -10.98 -7.92 -16.74
C PHE A 214 -11.95 -6.80 -17.14
N GLU A 215 -12.10 -6.54 -18.45
CA GLU A 215 -13.00 -5.50 -18.93
C GLU A 215 -14.47 -5.80 -18.61
N SER A 216 -14.91 -7.06 -18.69
CA SER A 216 -16.30 -7.41 -18.38
C SER A 216 -16.59 -7.35 -16.88
N ALA A 217 -15.69 -7.86 -16.02
CA ALA A 217 -15.83 -7.82 -14.57
C ALA A 217 -15.93 -6.38 -14.07
N TRP A 218 -15.06 -5.49 -14.57
CA TRP A 218 -15.10 -4.06 -14.24
C TRP A 218 -16.40 -3.36 -14.63
N ARG A 219 -16.97 -3.69 -15.81
CA ARG A 219 -18.25 -3.15 -16.26
C ARG A 219 -19.43 -3.67 -15.42
N GLU A 220 -19.47 -4.98 -15.16
CA GLU A 220 -20.50 -5.60 -14.31
C GLU A 220 -20.42 -5.11 -12.86
N TYR A 221 -19.22 -4.95 -12.31
CA TYR A 221 -19.00 -4.38 -10.98
C TYR A 221 -19.58 -2.97 -10.87
N ARG A 222 -19.24 -2.07 -11.81
CA ARG A 222 -19.78 -0.70 -11.87
C ARG A 222 -21.30 -0.67 -12.04
N TRP A 223 -21.87 -1.58 -12.84
CA TRP A 223 -23.32 -1.71 -13.00
C TRP A 223 -24.00 -2.13 -11.69
N ASN A 224 -23.53 -3.20 -11.06
CA ASN A 224 -24.08 -3.73 -9.82
C ASN A 224 -23.96 -2.73 -8.66
N LEU A 225 -22.84 -1.98 -8.59
CA LEU A 225 -22.66 -0.90 -7.63
C LEU A 225 -23.60 0.31 -7.84
N VAL A 226 -24.28 0.42 -8.98
CA VAL A 226 -25.27 1.49 -9.25
C VAL A 226 -26.70 0.97 -9.06
N GLU A 227 -27.02 -0.25 -9.49
CA GLU A 227 -28.38 -0.79 -9.37
C GLU A 227 -28.70 -1.34 -7.97
N LEU A 228 -27.79 -2.07 -7.32
CA LEU A 228 -28.03 -2.61 -5.97
C LEU A 228 -28.32 -1.52 -4.91
N PRO A 229 -27.63 -0.36 -4.87
CA PRO A 229 -28.02 0.71 -3.95
C PRO A 229 -29.37 1.33 -4.29
N LYS A 230 -29.80 1.44 -5.57
CA LYS A 230 -31.13 1.92 -5.94
C LYS A 230 -32.24 0.98 -5.46
N GLU A 231 -32.04 -0.32 -5.65
CA GLU A 231 -32.98 -1.35 -5.20
C GLU A 231 -33.08 -1.34 -3.67
N LYS A 232 -31.94 -1.27 -2.98
CA LYS A 232 -31.91 -1.25 -1.51
C LYS A 232 -32.37 0.08 -0.90
N SER A 233 -32.24 1.21 -1.59
CA SER A 233 -32.74 2.51 -1.11
C SER A 233 -34.24 2.74 -1.36
N SER A 234 -34.80 2.09 -2.40
CA SER A 234 -36.24 2.11 -2.69
C SER A 234 -37.06 1.11 -1.87
N SER A 235 -36.41 0.25 -1.09
CA SER A 235 -37.06 -0.66 -0.13
C SER A 235 -37.69 0.10 1.05
N GLU A 236 -38.90 -0.31 1.47
CA GLU A 236 -39.65 0.30 2.58
C GLU A 236 -38.93 0.25 3.95
N SER A 237 -37.92 -0.63 4.09
CA SER A 237 -37.10 -0.75 5.32
C SER A 237 -35.85 0.14 5.35
N ALA A 238 -35.56 0.89 4.29
CA ALA A 238 -34.37 1.72 4.19
C ALA A 238 -34.44 2.96 5.09
N THR A 239 -33.41 3.20 5.90
CA THR A 239 -33.29 4.43 6.68
C THR A 239 -32.90 5.62 5.79
N LYS A 240 -33.26 6.85 6.21
CA LYS A 240 -32.88 8.08 5.48
C LYS A 240 -31.35 8.22 5.28
N SER A 241 -30.55 7.73 6.23
CA SER A 241 -29.10 7.68 6.11
C SER A 241 -28.64 6.67 5.06
N GLN A 242 -29.23 5.47 5.00
CA GLN A 242 -28.97 4.49 3.95
C GLN A 242 -29.36 4.99 2.55
N GLN A 243 -30.52 5.67 2.43
CA GLN A 243 -30.95 6.29 1.17
C GLN A 243 -29.95 7.34 0.67
N CYS A 244 -29.47 8.22 1.55
CA CYS A 244 -28.43 9.18 1.17
C CYS A 244 -27.08 8.50 0.85
N VAL A 245 -26.70 7.44 1.58
CA VAL A 245 -25.51 6.67 1.23
C VAL A 245 -25.65 6.12 -0.19
N ALA A 246 -26.78 5.50 -0.56
CA ALA A 246 -27.04 5.07 -1.93
C ALA A 246 -26.88 6.21 -2.95
N ASP A 247 -27.53 7.36 -2.74
CA ASP A 247 -27.41 8.50 -3.65
C ASP A 247 -25.96 8.98 -3.80
N LEU A 248 -25.19 8.96 -2.71
CA LEU A 248 -23.78 9.33 -2.69
C LEU A 248 -22.91 8.32 -3.45
N LEU A 249 -23.14 7.01 -3.22
CA LEU A 249 -22.50 5.93 -3.96
C LEU A 249 -22.75 6.10 -5.46
N ILE A 250 -24.02 6.15 -5.85
CA ILE A 250 -24.47 6.23 -7.24
C ILE A 250 -23.83 7.44 -7.92
N LYS A 251 -23.91 8.64 -7.33
CA LYS A 251 -23.31 9.86 -7.89
C LYS A 251 -21.79 9.78 -8.02
N LYS A 252 -21.09 9.13 -7.07
CA LYS A 252 -19.63 8.93 -7.13
C LYS A 252 -19.23 7.91 -8.21
N ILE A 253 -20.05 6.91 -8.47
CA ILE A 253 -19.76 5.80 -9.40
C ILE A 253 -20.14 6.13 -10.84
N THR A 254 -21.30 6.76 -11.07
CA THR A 254 -21.74 7.12 -12.43
C THR A 254 -20.85 8.19 -13.07
N GLY A 255 -20.04 8.90 -12.28
CA GLY A 255 -19.23 10.01 -12.75
C GLY A 255 -20.06 11.12 -13.37
N SER A 256 -21.36 11.21 -13.01
CA SER A 256 -22.26 12.21 -13.56
C SER A 256 -21.66 13.58 -13.33
N GLU A 257 -21.42 14.28 -14.44
CA GLU A 257 -20.96 15.66 -14.46
C GLU A 257 -21.89 16.50 -13.54
N CYS A 258 -21.29 17.44 -12.82
CA CYS A 258 -21.89 18.16 -11.70
C CYS A 258 -22.27 17.31 -10.47
N TYR A 259 -21.26 17.07 -9.62
CA TYR A 259 -21.40 17.60 -8.27
C TYR A 259 -21.61 19.12 -8.42
N ASP A 260 -22.81 19.63 -8.17
CA ASP A 260 -23.20 21.06 -8.28
C ASP A 260 -22.51 21.95 -7.20
N GLY A 261 -21.31 21.56 -6.75
CA GLY A 261 -20.65 22.07 -5.55
C GLY A 261 -21.34 21.76 -4.22
N LYS A 262 -22.60 21.29 -4.27
CA LYS A 262 -23.44 21.05 -3.10
C LYS A 262 -23.09 19.74 -2.41
N LEU A 263 -22.29 19.89 -1.36
CA LEU A 263 -22.13 18.91 -0.28
C LEU A 263 -23.47 18.49 0.32
N PHE A 264 -23.53 17.28 0.89
CA PHE A 264 -24.72 16.79 1.58
C PHE A 264 -24.96 17.54 2.91
N PRO A 265 -26.20 17.79 3.34
CA PRO A 265 -26.44 18.46 4.61
C PRO A 265 -25.98 17.61 5.81
N SER A 266 -25.35 18.23 6.81
CA SER A 266 -24.78 17.55 7.98
C SER A 266 -25.81 16.79 8.83
N SER A 267 -27.09 17.15 8.72
CA SER A 267 -28.22 16.42 9.31
C SER A 267 -28.27 14.93 8.94
N ILE A 268 -27.72 14.55 7.79
CA ILE A 268 -27.63 13.15 7.35
C ILE A 268 -26.53 12.40 8.11
N LEU A 269 -25.40 13.04 8.37
CA LEU A 269 -24.34 12.49 9.21
C LEU A 269 -24.84 12.28 10.64
N TYR A 270 -25.61 13.24 11.18
CA TYR A 270 -26.16 13.18 12.54
C TYR A 270 -27.41 12.28 12.68
N GLY A 271 -28.08 11.93 11.58
CA GLY A 271 -29.40 11.27 11.56
C GLY A 271 -29.41 9.75 11.74
N GLY A 272 -28.45 9.19 12.48
CA GLY A 272 -28.27 7.73 12.62
C GLY A 272 -27.52 7.31 13.89
N ASP A 273 -26.69 6.28 13.78
CA ASP A 273 -25.84 5.74 14.87
C ASP A 273 -24.58 6.59 15.15
N TYR A 274 -24.56 7.85 14.73
CA TYR A 274 -23.41 8.73 14.79
C TYR A 274 -22.95 8.99 16.23
N GLN A 275 -21.70 8.61 16.53
CA GLN A 275 -21.08 8.85 17.83
C GLN A 275 -19.63 9.31 17.68
N VAL A 276 -19.26 10.43 18.32
CA VAL A 276 -17.86 10.86 18.40
C VAL A 276 -17.15 10.01 19.46
N ARG A 277 -16.27 9.09 19.04
CA ARG A 277 -15.56 8.18 19.93
C ARG A 277 -14.39 8.84 20.65
N ARG A 278 -13.59 9.63 19.93
CA ARG A 278 -12.49 10.44 20.51
C ARG A 278 -12.16 11.65 19.64
N ARG A 279 -11.64 12.71 20.25
CA ARG A 279 -11.03 13.84 19.52
C ARG A 279 -9.55 13.51 19.34
N VAL A 280 -9.11 13.34 18.09
CA VAL A 280 -7.72 12.97 17.76
C VAL A 280 -6.82 14.21 17.84
N GLY A 281 -7.36 15.38 17.50
CA GLY A 281 -6.76 16.68 17.81
C GLY A 281 -7.13 17.75 16.77
N GLY A 282 -7.22 19.01 17.20
CA GLY A 282 -7.58 20.14 16.34
C GLY A 282 -8.87 19.90 15.56
N ARG A 283 -8.74 19.75 14.24
CA ARG A 283 -9.83 19.54 13.26
C ARG A 283 -10.25 18.07 13.08
N TYR A 284 -9.59 17.10 13.73
CA TYR A 284 -9.81 15.66 13.54
C TYR A 284 -10.55 14.98 14.70
N LYS A 285 -11.58 14.21 14.38
CA LYS A 285 -12.41 13.43 15.31
C LYS A 285 -12.52 11.98 14.81
N GLU A 286 -12.38 10.99 15.68
CA GLU A 286 -12.83 9.64 15.36
C GLU A 286 -14.33 9.55 15.61
N ILE A 287 -15.07 9.12 14.61
CA ILE A 287 -16.51 8.92 14.64
C ILE A 287 -16.85 7.46 14.40
N GLN A 288 -17.94 6.99 14.99
CA GLN A 288 -18.64 5.80 14.56
C GLN A 288 -19.85 6.25 13.73
N TRP A 289 -20.05 5.65 12.56
CA TRP A 289 -21.17 5.95 11.65
C TRP A 289 -21.41 4.73 10.75
N VAL A 290 -22.67 4.37 10.53
CA VAL A 290 -23.07 3.15 9.79
C VAL A 290 -22.41 1.89 10.35
N GLY A 291 -22.18 1.81 11.67
CA GLY A 291 -21.61 0.65 12.35
C GLY A 291 -20.08 0.50 12.34
N GLU A 292 -19.35 1.34 11.61
CA GLU A 292 -17.87 1.31 11.54
C GLU A 292 -17.23 2.61 12.03
N ASN A 293 -15.91 2.56 12.30
CA ASN A 293 -15.14 3.74 12.73
C ASN A 293 -14.48 4.46 11.55
N PHE A 294 -14.67 5.78 11.48
CA PHE A 294 -14.11 6.67 10.47
C PHE A 294 -13.41 7.88 11.09
N LEU A 295 -12.58 8.55 10.29
CA LEU A 295 -11.95 9.82 10.65
C LEU A 295 -12.75 10.98 10.05
N LEU A 296 -13.24 11.88 10.89
CA LEU A 296 -13.91 13.12 10.48
C LEU A 296 -12.92 14.29 10.54
N ARG A 297 -12.74 14.99 9.41
CA ARG A 297 -11.94 16.20 9.27
C ARG A 297 -12.87 17.41 9.07
N ASN A 298 -12.92 18.30 10.05
CA ASN A 298 -13.69 19.55 9.99
C ASN A 298 -12.87 20.66 9.33
N PHE A 299 -13.50 21.47 8.48
CA PHE A 299 -12.99 22.75 8.01
C PHE A 299 -14.05 23.82 8.25
N ILE A 300 -13.62 25.02 8.63
CA ILE A 300 -14.50 26.19 8.78
C ILE A 300 -14.29 27.03 7.53
N GLY A 301 -15.39 27.37 6.84
CA GLY A 301 -15.34 28.24 5.67
C GLY A 301 -15.25 29.72 6.03
N ASP A 302 -14.75 30.53 5.10
CA ASP A 302 -15.00 31.97 5.08
C ASP A 302 -16.27 32.26 4.25
N ASP A 303 -16.77 33.50 4.26
CA ASP A 303 -18.09 33.88 3.73
C ASP A 303 -18.39 33.48 2.25
N ASP A 304 -19.65 33.08 2.04
CA ASP A 304 -20.46 32.98 0.81
C ASP A 304 -20.01 32.19 -0.43
N GLU A 305 -18.75 31.76 -0.58
CA GLU A 305 -18.36 30.85 -1.67
C GLU A 305 -17.93 29.46 -1.15
N THR A 306 -18.86 28.49 -1.16
CA THR A 306 -18.49 27.06 -1.08
C THR A 306 -17.62 26.68 -2.29
N PRO A 307 -16.35 26.23 -2.11
CA PRO A 307 -15.44 25.93 -3.22
C PRO A 307 -15.77 24.56 -3.85
N GLY A 308 -16.93 24.49 -4.48
CA GLY A 308 -17.57 23.26 -4.90
C GLY A 308 -16.79 22.43 -5.94
N SER A 309 -16.05 23.09 -6.82
CA SER A 309 -15.19 22.48 -7.84
C SER A 309 -13.95 21.81 -7.24
N GLU A 310 -13.34 22.44 -6.24
CA GLU A 310 -12.15 21.94 -5.56
C GLU A 310 -12.50 20.74 -4.66
N ILE A 311 -13.63 20.85 -3.95
CA ILE A 311 -14.17 19.81 -3.08
C ILE A 311 -14.64 18.59 -3.89
N SER A 312 -15.30 18.79 -5.03
CA SER A 312 -15.73 17.67 -5.89
C SER A 312 -14.53 16.94 -6.50
N THR A 313 -13.48 17.68 -6.90
CA THR A 313 -12.19 17.12 -7.31
C THR A 313 -11.62 16.22 -6.20
N LEU A 314 -11.46 16.75 -4.99
CA LEU A 314 -10.97 15.98 -3.82
C LEU A 314 -11.76 14.69 -3.54
N LEU A 315 -13.09 14.72 -3.67
CA LEU A 315 -13.98 13.58 -3.47
C LEU A 315 -13.91 12.56 -4.61
N SER A 316 -13.56 12.96 -5.83
CA SER A 316 -13.48 12.08 -7.00
C SER A 316 -12.32 11.07 -6.96
N HIS A 317 -11.25 11.37 -6.21
CA HIS A 317 -10.03 10.58 -6.22
C HIS A 317 -10.15 9.25 -5.49
N SER A 318 -9.54 8.21 -6.05
CA SER A 318 -9.57 6.83 -5.56
C SER A 318 -8.33 6.08 -6.03
N HIS A 319 -7.44 5.70 -5.11
CA HIS A 319 -6.21 4.94 -5.42
C HIS A 319 -5.68 4.20 -4.18
N PRO A 320 -5.18 2.94 -4.30
CA PRO A 320 -4.76 2.10 -3.18
C PRO A 320 -3.85 2.77 -2.16
N ASN A 321 -2.94 3.61 -2.63
CA ASN A 321 -1.96 4.30 -1.80
C ASN A 321 -2.31 5.76 -1.47
N ILE A 322 -3.57 6.16 -1.61
CA ILE A 322 -4.08 7.49 -1.23
C ILE A 322 -5.15 7.35 -0.13
N LEU A 323 -5.10 8.21 0.90
CA LEU A 323 -6.07 8.22 2.00
C LEU A 323 -7.36 8.91 1.57
N GLN A 324 -8.27 8.13 1.00
CA GLN A 324 -9.46 8.64 0.32
C GLN A 324 -10.43 9.42 1.23
N TYR A 325 -11.01 10.48 0.66
CA TYR A 325 -12.22 11.11 1.18
C TYR A 325 -13.46 10.30 0.78
N ILE A 326 -14.14 9.75 1.78
CA ILE A 326 -15.33 8.91 1.67
C ILE A 326 -16.48 9.74 1.09
N CYS A 327 -16.84 10.78 1.83
CA CYS A 327 -17.92 11.71 1.58
C CYS A 327 -17.62 13.08 2.22
N GLY A 328 -18.31 14.11 1.73
CA GLY A 328 -18.31 15.45 2.31
C GLY A 328 -19.73 15.89 2.68
N PHE A 329 -19.85 16.56 3.82
CA PHE A 329 -21.08 17.21 4.26
C PHE A 329 -20.84 18.71 4.52
N TYR A 330 -21.90 19.51 4.47
CA TYR A 330 -21.91 20.90 4.88
C TYR A 330 -22.88 21.11 6.04
N ASP A 331 -22.41 21.77 7.08
CA ASP A 331 -23.17 22.16 8.26
C ASP A 331 -23.55 23.63 8.12
N GLU A 332 -24.78 23.90 7.67
CA GLU A 332 -25.26 25.26 7.42
C GLU A 332 -25.25 26.12 8.68
N GLU A 333 -25.57 25.54 9.84
CA GLU A 333 -25.61 26.24 11.14
C GLU A 333 -24.21 26.69 11.60
N LYS A 334 -23.18 25.86 11.38
CA LYS A 334 -21.79 26.13 11.80
C LYS A 334 -20.92 26.71 10.67
N ARG A 335 -21.43 26.71 9.44
CA ARG A 335 -20.69 27.02 8.20
C ARG A 335 -19.40 26.18 8.08
N GLU A 336 -19.52 24.91 8.44
CA GLU A 336 -18.42 23.93 8.44
C GLU A 336 -18.56 22.92 7.29
N VAL A 337 -17.45 22.62 6.61
CA VAL A 337 -17.30 21.45 5.74
C VAL A 337 -16.76 20.29 6.54
N LEU A 338 -17.42 19.14 6.44
CA LEU A 338 -17.15 17.92 7.18
C LEU A 338 -16.77 16.80 6.21
N PHE A 339 -15.49 16.38 6.19
CA PHE A 339 -15.06 15.24 5.39
C PHE A 339 -14.92 13.98 6.23
N VAL A 340 -15.50 12.88 5.76
CA VAL A 340 -15.25 11.54 6.32
C VAL A 340 -14.12 10.88 5.54
N GLN A 341 -13.22 10.21 6.24
CA GLN A 341 -12.02 9.52 5.72
C GLN A 341 -11.88 8.14 6.37
N GLU A 342 -11.11 7.24 5.75
CA GLU A 342 -10.69 5.98 6.39
C GLU A 342 -9.88 6.27 7.68
N LEU A 343 -10.16 5.52 8.75
CA LEU A 343 -9.42 5.66 10.00
C LEU A 343 -8.08 4.90 9.95
N MET A 344 -6.98 5.63 9.82
CA MET A 344 -5.62 5.09 9.93
C MET A 344 -5.00 5.45 11.30
N ASN A 345 -4.43 4.47 11.98
CA ASN A 345 -3.98 4.62 13.39
C ASN A 345 -2.50 5.02 13.56
N LYS A 346 -1.67 4.91 12.53
CA LYS A 346 -0.22 5.18 12.59
C LYS A 346 0.28 5.86 11.33
N ASP A 347 1.06 6.92 11.53
CA ASP A 347 1.85 7.61 10.52
C ASP A 347 3.33 7.18 10.59
N LEU A 348 4.09 7.39 9.52
CA LEU A 348 5.50 7.00 9.41
C LEU A 348 6.37 7.73 10.44
N SER A 349 6.05 8.99 10.78
CA SER A 349 6.78 9.75 11.81
C SER A 349 6.71 9.09 13.20
N TYR A 350 5.57 8.48 13.55
CA TYR A 350 5.43 7.70 14.79
C TYR A 350 6.33 6.45 14.81
N TYR A 351 6.60 5.85 13.64
CA TYR A 351 7.53 4.73 13.54
C TYR A 351 8.98 5.20 13.71
N MET A 352 9.38 6.25 12.97
CA MET A 352 10.76 6.75 12.97
C MET A 352 11.18 7.42 14.29
N SER A 353 10.26 8.09 14.99
CA SER A 353 10.55 8.76 16.28
C SER A 353 10.67 7.81 17.50
N GLY A 354 10.53 6.50 17.31
CA GLY A 354 10.53 5.50 18.38
C GLY A 354 11.92 5.29 19.02
N SER A 355 12.20 6.01 20.11
CA SER A 355 13.48 6.04 20.87
C SER A 355 14.06 4.71 21.40
N ARG A 356 13.43 3.56 21.09
CA ARG A 356 13.90 2.21 21.42
C ARG A 356 14.06 1.28 20.22
N ARG A 357 13.88 1.76 18.98
CA ARG A 357 14.01 0.94 17.76
C ARG A 357 14.82 1.65 16.67
N ARG A 358 16.16 1.57 16.78
CA ARG A 358 17.08 1.75 15.64
C ARG A 358 17.07 0.54 14.70
N THR A 359 15.92 -0.10 14.54
CA THR A 359 15.75 -1.28 13.68
C THR A 359 15.09 -0.76 12.42
N THR A 360 15.91 -0.48 11.40
CA THR A 360 15.40 -0.21 10.06
C THR A 360 14.53 -1.38 9.60
N PHE A 361 13.53 -1.08 8.77
CA PHE A 361 12.86 -2.14 8.02
C PHE A 361 13.91 -2.91 7.20
N CYS A 362 13.69 -4.21 6.97
CA CYS A 362 14.54 -4.93 6.03
C CYS A 362 14.38 -4.34 4.62
N LEU A 363 15.43 -4.40 3.80
CA LEU A 363 15.44 -3.73 2.50
C LEU A 363 14.23 -4.06 1.59
N PRO A 364 13.71 -5.30 1.52
CA PRO A 364 12.48 -5.58 0.77
C PRO A 364 11.26 -4.78 1.23
N VAL A 365 11.09 -4.60 2.54
CA VAL A 365 10.00 -3.80 3.11
C VAL A 365 10.22 -2.31 2.85
N VAL A 366 11.47 -1.82 2.90
CA VAL A 366 11.78 -0.44 2.51
C VAL A 366 11.40 -0.18 1.04
N VAL A 367 11.78 -1.09 0.14
CA VAL A 367 11.46 -0.99 -1.30
C VAL A 367 9.96 -1.08 -1.54
N ASP A 368 9.23 -1.98 -0.86
CA ASP A 368 7.76 -2.08 -0.93
C ASP A 368 7.07 -0.80 -0.45
N LEU A 369 7.56 -0.15 0.62
CA LEU A 369 7.07 1.15 1.09
C LEU A 369 7.36 2.28 0.09
N MET A 370 8.58 2.36 -0.45
CA MET A 370 8.98 3.35 -1.47
C MET A 370 8.12 3.21 -2.74
N PHE A 371 7.88 1.96 -3.18
CA PHE A 371 7.03 1.64 -4.34
C PHE A 371 5.57 2.05 -4.11
N GLN A 372 5.01 1.76 -2.94
CA GLN A 372 3.65 2.18 -2.58
C GLN A 372 3.50 3.72 -2.57
N ILE A 373 4.50 4.47 -2.06
CA ILE A 373 4.49 5.94 -2.12
C ILE A 373 4.56 6.41 -3.59
N ALA A 374 5.47 5.84 -4.39
CA ALA A 374 5.64 6.22 -5.80
C ALA A 374 4.34 6.04 -6.61
N ARG A 375 3.64 4.90 -6.46
CA ARG A 375 2.32 4.67 -7.10
C ARG A 375 1.27 5.71 -6.69
N GLY A 376 1.22 6.06 -5.40
CA GLY A 376 0.33 7.11 -4.91
C GLY A 376 0.62 8.48 -5.54
N MET A 377 1.88 8.86 -5.63
CA MET A 377 2.29 10.14 -6.21
C MET A 377 2.09 10.19 -7.73
N GLU A 378 2.41 9.11 -8.45
CA GLU A 378 2.12 8.97 -9.89
C GLU A 378 0.63 9.17 -10.17
N TYR A 379 -0.24 8.54 -9.38
CA TYR A 379 -1.68 8.74 -9.48
C TYR A 379 -2.06 10.22 -9.28
N LEU A 380 -1.61 10.88 -8.21
CA LEU A 380 -1.92 12.30 -7.98
C LEU A 380 -1.44 13.19 -9.14
N HIS A 381 -0.21 12.98 -9.64
CA HIS A 381 0.36 13.74 -10.76
C HIS A 381 -0.38 13.48 -12.08
N SER A 382 -0.90 12.26 -12.30
CA SER A 382 -1.78 11.95 -13.44
C SER A 382 -3.09 12.75 -13.40
N GLN A 383 -3.61 13.02 -12.20
CA GLN A 383 -4.81 13.84 -11.96
C GLN A 383 -4.51 15.34 -11.84
N LYS A 384 -3.27 15.77 -12.10
CA LYS A 384 -2.79 17.15 -11.93
C LYS A 384 -3.00 17.74 -10.54
N LEU A 385 -2.95 16.88 -9.52
CA LEU A 385 -2.77 17.26 -8.12
C LEU A 385 -1.32 17.13 -7.70
N PHE A 386 -0.77 18.20 -7.13
CA PHE A 386 0.55 18.20 -6.50
C PHE A 386 0.36 18.20 -4.98
N HIS A 387 1.14 17.40 -4.25
CA HIS A 387 0.97 17.28 -2.80
C HIS A 387 1.52 18.51 -2.07
N GLY A 388 2.71 18.98 -2.44
CA GLY A 388 3.35 20.18 -1.89
C GLY A 388 3.67 20.12 -0.39
N ASP A 389 3.52 18.97 0.27
CA ASP A 389 3.79 18.76 1.70
C ASP A 389 4.07 17.28 2.02
N LEU A 390 4.74 16.57 1.10
CA LEU A 390 4.98 15.13 1.23
C LEU A 390 6.07 14.87 2.29
N ASN A 391 5.67 14.40 3.47
CA ASN A 391 6.55 14.18 4.63
C ASN A 391 6.07 12.98 5.48
N PRO A 392 6.88 12.45 6.44
CA PRO A 392 6.55 11.23 7.19
C PRO A 392 5.26 11.30 8.01
N SER A 393 4.81 12.49 8.41
CA SER A 393 3.57 12.65 9.18
C SER A 393 2.32 12.58 8.30
N ASN A 394 2.46 12.79 6.98
CA ASN A 394 1.39 12.66 5.99
C ASN A 394 1.33 11.26 5.36
N ILE A 395 2.26 10.35 5.71
CA ILE A 395 2.30 8.96 5.26
C ILE A 395 1.71 8.05 6.34
N PHE A 396 0.51 7.51 6.11
CA PHE A 396 -0.14 6.55 7.02
C PHE A 396 0.14 5.11 6.60
N PHE A 397 0.21 4.20 7.57
CA PHE A 397 0.40 2.78 7.29
C PHE A 397 -0.32 1.85 8.28
N LYS A 398 -0.76 0.68 7.81
CA LYS A 398 -1.32 -0.42 8.61
C LYS A 398 -0.63 -1.74 8.25
N ALA A 399 -0.50 -2.65 9.22
CA ALA A 399 0.10 -3.97 8.96
C ALA A 399 -0.80 -4.77 7.99
N ARG A 400 -0.20 -5.53 7.07
CA ARG A 400 -0.97 -6.49 6.26
C ARG A 400 -1.29 -7.73 7.11
N ASN A 401 -2.50 -8.23 6.98
CA ASN A 401 -3.00 -9.34 7.81
C ASN A 401 -2.33 -10.70 7.50
N SER A 402 -1.58 -10.81 6.40
CA SER A 402 -0.97 -12.05 5.90
C SER A 402 0.46 -12.30 6.39
N THR A 403 1.21 -11.24 6.70
CA THR A 403 2.68 -11.29 6.73
C THR A 403 3.30 -10.34 7.75
N GLU A 404 4.12 -10.90 8.64
CA GLU A 404 4.90 -10.11 9.58
C GLU A 404 5.91 -9.22 8.84
N GLY A 405 5.84 -7.92 9.10
CA GLY A 405 6.80 -6.93 8.57
C GLY A 405 6.37 -6.19 7.31
N TYR A 406 5.31 -6.59 6.61
CA TYR A 406 4.77 -5.84 5.47
C TYR A 406 3.57 -4.96 5.85
N PHE A 407 3.40 -3.85 5.13
CA PHE A 407 2.40 -2.83 5.44
C PHE A 407 1.62 -2.40 4.19
N GLN A 408 0.42 -1.86 4.38
CA GLN A 408 -0.32 -1.10 3.37
C GLN A 408 -0.21 0.37 3.74
N LEU A 409 0.28 1.18 2.80
CA LEU A 409 0.59 2.59 2.97
C LEU A 409 -0.41 3.47 2.21
N LYS A 410 -0.83 4.58 2.83
CA LYS A 410 -1.71 5.60 2.23
C LYS A 410 -1.20 7.01 2.48
N ILE A 411 -1.03 7.79 1.42
CA ILE A 411 -0.63 9.20 1.43
C ILE A 411 -1.86 10.05 1.75
N SER A 412 -1.74 10.95 2.73
CA SER A 412 -2.82 11.82 3.20
C SER A 412 -2.56 13.29 2.85
N ALA A 413 -3.35 14.21 3.40
CA ALA A 413 -3.19 15.67 3.31
C ALA A 413 -3.17 16.31 1.89
N TYR A 414 -3.23 15.54 0.81
CA TYR A 414 -3.36 16.02 -0.56
C TYR A 414 -4.55 16.99 -0.75
N GLY A 415 -4.36 17.97 -1.64
CA GLY A 415 -5.32 19.05 -1.92
C GLY A 415 -5.61 20.01 -0.75
N SER A 416 -4.85 19.96 0.34
CA SER A 416 -4.97 20.95 1.43
C SER A 416 -4.55 22.37 1.01
N SER A 417 -3.90 22.54 -0.14
CA SER A 417 -3.58 23.84 -0.75
C SER A 417 -4.65 24.36 -1.71
N THR A 418 -5.46 23.47 -2.27
CA THR A 418 -6.57 23.83 -3.15
C THR A 418 -7.59 24.63 -2.34
N VAL A 419 -8.04 24.05 -1.21
CA VAL A 419 -9.10 24.63 -0.39
C VAL A 419 -8.60 25.77 0.50
N LYS A 420 -8.78 27.01 0.03
CA LYS A 420 -8.38 28.24 0.74
C LYS A 420 -9.30 28.51 1.94
N TYR A 421 -8.87 28.14 3.15
CA TYR A 421 -9.58 28.48 4.40
C TYR A 421 -8.71 29.21 5.43
N THR A 422 -9.23 30.33 5.94
CA THR A 422 -8.61 31.30 6.85
C THR A 422 -8.62 30.85 8.31
N GLY A 423 -8.06 29.67 8.56
CA GLY A 423 -7.58 29.33 9.90
C GLY A 423 -6.19 28.76 9.76
N SER A 424 -5.18 29.57 10.15
CA SER A 424 -3.75 29.23 10.21
C SER A 424 -3.58 27.74 10.46
N PHE A 425 -2.98 27.02 9.51
CA PHE A 425 -2.73 25.59 9.62
C PHE A 425 -1.94 25.34 10.91
N PRO A 426 -2.55 24.76 11.97
CA PRO A 426 -1.77 24.21 13.03
C PRO A 426 -1.25 22.90 12.45
N SER A 427 0.03 22.89 12.06
CA SER A 427 0.77 21.65 11.83
C SER A 427 0.41 20.66 12.93
N SER A 428 0.09 19.43 12.53
CA SER A 428 -0.39 18.27 13.32
C SER A 428 -0.44 18.44 14.86
N PRO A 429 -1.59 18.17 15.52
CA PRO A 429 -1.84 18.55 16.91
C PRO A 429 -0.71 18.19 17.86
N ALA A 430 -0.08 19.23 18.43
CA ALA A 430 0.93 19.25 19.49
C ALA A 430 1.41 17.87 20.00
N LYS A 431 2.20 17.17 19.18
CA LYS A 431 3.16 16.16 19.66
C LYS A 431 4.53 16.81 19.65
N LEU A 432 5.12 16.90 20.84
CA LEU A 432 6.49 17.38 21.02
C LEU A 432 7.45 16.61 20.09
N ASN A 433 8.42 17.34 19.54
CA ASN A 433 9.62 16.81 18.85
C ASN A 433 9.48 16.36 17.38
N VAL A 434 8.76 17.09 16.53
CA VAL A 434 9.06 17.06 15.07
C VAL A 434 9.97 18.22 14.71
N THR A 435 11.19 17.88 14.30
CA THR A 435 12.21 18.80 13.79
C THR A 435 11.78 19.44 12.46
N ASN A 436 11.97 20.76 12.39
CA ASN A 436 11.95 21.65 11.23
C ASN A 436 11.26 21.12 9.92
N PRO A 437 10.06 21.62 9.55
CA PRO A 437 9.36 21.18 8.34
C PRO A 437 10.08 21.49 7.02
N PHE A 438 11.07 22.40 7.02
CA PHE A 438 11.77 22.80 5.80
C PHE A 438 12.65 21.69 5.19
N ILE A 439 13.03 20.65 5.93
CA ILE A 439 13.98 19.62 5.45
C ILE A 439 13.42 18.69 4.36
N TRP A 440 12.10 18.65 4.17
CA TRP A 440 11.45 17.88 3.10
C TRP A 440 11.10 18.74 1.87
N TYR A 441 11.19 20.08 1.94
CA TYR A 441 10.88 20.95 0.80
C TYR A 441 12.09 21.12 -0.14
N ALA A 442 11.80 21.17 -1.44
CA ALA A 442 12.79 21.46 -2.46
C ALA A 442 13.36 22.88 -2.34
N LEU A 443 14.59 23.09 -2.84
CA LEU A 443 15.33 24.35 -2.65
C LEU A 443 14.62 25.55 -3.28
N GLU A 444 13.99 25.37 -4.45
CA GLU A 444 13.19 26.38 -5.13
C GLU A 444 11.95 26.80 -4.33
N VAL A 445 11.34 25.87 -3.57
CA VAL A 445 10.20 26.15 -2.69
C VAL A 445 10.63 26.94 -1.46
N LEU A 446 11.81 26.65 -0.92
CA LEU A 446 12.39 27.40 0.19
C LEU A 446 12.81 28.82 -0.23
N GLN A 447 13.41 28.97 -1.42
CA GLN A 447 13.77 30.27 -1.98
C GLN A 447 12.55 31.17 -2.20
N GLU A 448 11.43 30.62 -2.69
CA GLU A 448 10.16 31.34 -2.82
C GLU A 448 9.64 31.85 -1.47
N GLN A 449 9.66 31.01 -0.43
CA GLN A 449 9.24 31.40 0.93
C GLN A 449 10.15 32.46 1.56
N TRP A 450 11.45 32.46 1.25
CA TRP A 450 12.41 33.43 1.77
C TRP A 450 12.44 34.76 1.00
N SER A 451 11.93 34.79 -0.23
CA SER A 451 11.92 35.96 -1.12
C SER A 451 10.56 36.10 -1.84
N PRO A 452 9.48 36.49 -1.14
CA PRO A 452 8.13 36.60 -1.71
C PRO A 452 8.01 37.79 -2.67
N GLY A 453 8.36 37.57 -3.94
CA GLY A 453 8.29 38.57 -5.02
C GLY A 453 7.86 38.04 -6.39
N ASN A 454 7.76 36.71 -6.56
CA ASN A 454 7.30 36.07 -7.80
C ASN A 454 5.95 35.37 -7.60
N TYR A 455 5.08 35.42 -8.61
CA TYR A 455 3.74 34.82 -8.59
C TYR A 455 3.71 33.33 -8.97
N THR A 456 4.87 32.68 -9.10
CA THR A 456 5.02 31.27 -9.50
C THR A 456 5.20 30.37 -8.28
N SER A 457 4.13 29.70 -7.86
CA SER A 457 4.13 28.75 -6.74
C SER A 457 4.91 27.46 -7.08
N PHE A 458 6.22 27.44 -6.85
CA PHE A 458 7.09 26.27 -7.01
C PHE A 458 6.68 25.13 -6.08
N LYS A 459 6.03 25.45 -4.95
CA LYS A 459 5.45 24.48 -3.99
C LYS A 459 4.49 23.47 -4.63
N HIS A 460 3.90 23.80 -5.78
CA HIS A 460 2.91 22.98 -6.47
C HIS A 460 3.42 22.55 -7.86
N THR A 461 4.50 21.77 -7.85
CA THR A 461 5.11 21.19 -9.05
C THR A 461 5.44 19.71 -8.85
N GLU A 462 5.38 18.92 -9.92
CA GLU A 462 5.77 17.50 -9.91
C GLU A 462 7.21 17.31 -9.40
N LYS A 463 8.11 18.26 -9.66
CA LYS A 463 9.54 18.17 -9.28
C LYS A 463 9.78 18.46 -7.79
N ALA A 464 9.06 19.41 -7.19
CA ALA A 464 9.12 19.65 -5.75
C ALA A 464 8.61 18.44 -4.94
N ASP A 465 7.55 17.77 -5.43
CA ASP A 465 7.06 16.52 -4.87
C ASP A 465 8.09 15.39 -4.99
N VAL A 466 8.79 15.28 -6.13
CA VAL A 466 9.87 14.27 -6.34
C VAL A 466 11.06 14.50 -5.40
N TYR A 467 11.44 15.74 -5.12
CA TYR A 467 12.45 16.04 -4.09
C TYR A 467 12.01 15.54 -2.71
N SER A 468 10.77 15.86 -2.35
CA SER A 468 10.16 15.47 -1.06
C SER A 468 10.12 13.94 -0.91
N PHE A 469 9.79 13.22 -1.98
CA PHE A 469 9.88 11.76 -2.07
C PHE A 469 11.32 11.25 -1.91
N GLY A 470 12.32 11.93 -2.50
CA GLY A 470 13.73 11.63 -2.30
C GLY A 470 14.17 11.71 -0.83
N MET A 471 13.69 12.71 -0.09
CA MET A 471 13.94 12.84 1.35
C MET A 471 13.27 11.72 2.16
N LEU A 472 12.04 11.30 1.80
CA LEU A 472 11.40 10.12 2.39
C LEU A 472 12.19 8.83 2.13
N CYS A 473 12.71 8.63 0.92
CA CYS A 473 13.54 7.48 0.57
C CYS A 473 14.84 7.44 1.39
N PHE A 474 15.49 8.59 1.60
CA PHE A 474 16.66 8.70 2.49
C PHE A 474 16.31 8.27 3.92
N GLU A 475 15.21 8.77 4.47
CA GLU A 475 14.77 8.46 5.85
C GLU A 475 14.40 6.99 6.01
N LEU A 476 13.69 6.40 5.03
CA LEU A 476 13.34 4.98 5.00
C LEU A 476 14.56 4.05 4.90
N LEU A 477 15.57 4.40 4.08
CA LEU A 477 16.77 3.60 3.88
C LEU A 477 17.75 3.69 5.05
N THR A 478 17.90 4.87 5.65
CA THR A 478 18.87 5.11 6.73
C THR A 478 18.31 4.90 8.13
N GLY A 479 16.99 5.00 8.30
CA GLY A 479 16.34 5.06 9.61
C GLY A 479 16.69 6.33 10.41
N LYS A 480 17.21 7.37 9.75
CA LYS A 480 17.59 8.65 10.35
C LYS A 480 16.80 9.79 9.71
N VAL A 481 16.46 10.78 10.52
CA VAL A 481 15.88 12.05 10.03
C VAL A 481 16.95 12.76 9.17
N PRO A 482 16.60 13.32 8.00
CA PRO A 482 17.55 14.09 7.19
C PRO A 482 18.22 15.20 8.03
N PHE A 483 19.54 15.33 7.91
CA PHE A 483 20.35 16.37 8.57
C PHE A 483 20.42 16.32 10.11
N GLU A 484 20.03 15.20 10.74
CA GLU A 484 20.12 14.97 12.20
C GLU A 484 21.51 15.32 12.78
N ASP A 485 22.58 14.80 12.17
CA ASP A 485 23.98 14.98 12.62
C ASP A 485 24.51 16.44 12.50
N GLY A 486 23.73 17.36 11.91
CA GLY A 486 24.10 18.77 11.71
C GLY A 486 23.45 19.78 12.66
N SER A 487 22.59 19.32 13.58
CA SER A 487 21.64 20.16 14.31
C SER A 487 22.13 20.68 15.67
N SER A 488 23.05 21.65 15.64
CA SER A 488 22.94 22.77 16.59
C SER A 488 21.70 23.58 16.20
N ARG A 489 20.85 23.90 17.18
CA ARG A 489 19.37 24.05 17.05
C ARG A 489 18.87 25.32 16.33
N GLY A 490 19.70 25.93 15.49
CA GLY A 490 19.40 27.08 14.61
C GLY A 490 20.32 27.19 13.38
N GLU A 491 21.32 26.31 13.22
CA GLU A 491 22.24 26.36 12.07
C GLU A 491 21.73 25.64 10.81
N GLY A 492 20.69 24.82 10.94
CA GLY A 492 20.15 24.02 9.82
C GLY A 492 19.67 24.89 8.65
N GLU A 493 18.81 25.87 8.92
CA GLU A 493 18.31 26.84 7.93
C GLU A 493 19.44 27.69 7.35
N ALA A 494 20.35 28.19 8.20
CA ALA A 494 21.50 28.98 7.75
C ALA A 494 22.44 28.18 6.84
N LYS A 495 22.69 26.89 7.14
CA LYS A 495 23.46 25.99 6.29
C LYS A 495 22.71 25.64 5.00
N TYR A 496 21.39 25.48 5.04
CA TYR A 496 20.57 25.26 3.83
C TYR A 496 20.60 26.48 2.91
N LYS A 497 20.44 27.68 3.46
CA LYS A 497 20.51 28.94 2.72
C LYS A 497 21.88 29.14 2.08
N ASN A 498 22.95 29.04 2.87
CA ASN A 498 24.33 29.18 2.38
C ASN A 498 24.74 28.09 1.37
N ARG A 499 24.26 26.85 1.51
CA ARG A 499 24.53 25.78 0.52
C ARG A 499 23.68 25.91 -0.73
N GLY A 500 22.43 26.36 -0.62
CA GLY A 500 21.56 26.62 -1.77
C GLY A 500 22.11 27.73 -2.66
N GLU A 501 22.57 28.84 -2.06
CA GLU A 501 23.26 29.92 -2.77
C GLU A 501 24.54 29.43 -3.46
N GLY A 502 25.33 28.57 -2.79
CA GLY A 502 26.52 27.95 -3.37
C GLY A 502 26.25 26.96 -4.53
N PHE A 503 25.19 26.15 -4.44
CA PHE A 503 24.86 25.16 -5.48
C PHE A 503 24.32 25.82 -6.75
N VAL A 504 23.47 26.84 -6.62
CA VAL A 504 22.93 27.59 -7.77
C VAL A 504 24.06 28.31 -8.52
N SER A 505 25.02 28.89 -7.79
CA SER A 505 26.16 29.61 -8.38
C SER A 505 27.18 28.71 -9.13
N GLN A 506 27.10 27.38 -9.05
CA GLN A 506 28.02 26.46 -9.74
C GLN A 506 27.41 25.75 -10.96
N HIS A 507 26.09 25.86 -11.18
CA HIS A 507 25.39 25.12 -12.23
C HIS A 507 24.49 25.98 -13.14
N TYR A 508 24.45 27.30 -12.95
CA TYR A 508 23.69 28.25 -13.78
C TYR A 508 24.50 29.50 -14.19
N THR A 509 25.77 29.31 -14.56
CA THR A 509 26.63 30.31 -15.20
C THR A 509 27.28 29.75 -16.45
#